data_AF-A0A7C5JLZ2-F1
#
_entry.id   AF-A0A7C5JLZ2-F1
#
_cell.length_a   1.000
_cell.length_b   1.000
_cell.length_c   1.000
_cell.angle_alpha   90.00
_cell.angle_beta   90.00
_cell.angle_gamma   90.00
#
_symmetry.space_group_name_H-M   'P 1'
#
loop_
_entity.id
_entity.type
_entity.pdbx_description
1 polymer ?
#
loop_
_entity_poly.entity_id
_entity_poly.type
_entity_poly.pdbx_seq_one_letter_code
_entity_poly.pdbx_strand_id
1 'polypeptide(L)'
;MEKALKQMDLEFCGNGKHKISPEKFLESQNVLFLDVRDKNELITLRFDFKLFGIDSLNIPIEELPDRLEELPTDKTIVCFCSSGTRSAWAYIYLFSKGFDTKWLAASNEDIGALLKPGRILKATKNK
;
A
#
# COMPACT_ATOMS: atom_id res chain seq x y z
N MET A 1 -11.68 -2.75 15.94
CA MET A 1 -10.62 -1.76 16.24
C MET A 1 -9.98 -1.97 17.61
N GLU A 2 -10.73 -2.09 18.70
CA GLU A 2 -10.15 -2.30 20.05
C GLU A 2 -9.20 -3.51 20.16
N LYS A 3 -9.58 -4.65 19.59
CA LYS A 3 -8.72 -5.86 19.57
C LYS A 3 -7.41 -5.63 18.83
N ALA A 4 -7.44 -4.86 17.73
CA ALA A 4 -6.24 -4.53 16.97
C ALA A 4 -5.30 -3.64 17.78
N LEU A 5 -5.82 -2.59 18.44
CA LEU A 5 -5.00 -1.69 19.26
C LEU A 5 -4.32 -2.43 20.43
N LYS A 6 -4.98 -3.43 21.02
CA LYS A 6 -4.38 -4.28 22.07
C LYS A 6 -3.20 -5.13 21.58
N GLN A 7 -3.10 -5.40 20.27
CA GLN A 7 -2.00 -6.15 19.66
C GLN A 7 -0.84 -5.25 19.21
N MET A 8 -1.07 -3.94 19.09
CA MET A 8 -0.08 -2.97 18.60
C MET A 8 0.81 -2.47 19.74
N ASP A 9 1.43 -3.41 20.46
CA ASP A 9 2.35 -3.12 21.55
C ASP A 9 3.76 -2.74 21.05
N LEU A 10 4.70 -2.56 21.98
CA LEU A 10 6.09 -2.21 21.66
C LEU A 10 6.77 -3.29 20.81
N GLU A 11 6.49 -4.57 21.05
CA GLU A 11 7.06 -5.66 20.24
C GLU A 11 6.54 -5.56 18.81
N PHE A 12 5.22 -5.45 18.63
CA PHE A 12 4.60 -5.28 17.34
C PHE A 12 5.20 -4.11 16.55
N CYS A 13 5.39 -2.97 17.21
CA CYS A 13 5.97 -1.78 16.60
C CYS A 13 7.48 -1.95 16.32
N GLY A 14 8.24 -2.53 17.25
CA GLY A 14 9.69 -2.77 17.13
C GLY A 14 10.04 -3.72 16.00
N ASN A 15 9.16 -4.67 15.70
CA ASN A 15 9.33 -5.64 14.61
C ASN A 15 9.23 -5.01 13.22
N GLY A 16 8.63 -3.82 13.10
CA GLY A 16 8.46 -3.09 11.84
C GLY A 16 7.60 -3.81 10.79
N LYS A 17 6.93 -4.92 11.14
CA LYS A 17 6.15 -5.75 10.19
C LYS A 17 4.92 -5.02 9.62
N HIS A 18 4.44 -3.98 10.32
CA HIS A 18 3.32 -3.14 9.91
C HIS A 18 3.66 -2.16 8.77
N LYS A 19 4.95 -2.02 8.42
CA LYS A 19 5.41 -1.13 7.35
C LYS A 19 6.26 -1.83 6.31
N ILE A 20 6.28 -1.27 5.11
CA ILE A 20 7.14 -1.71 4.02
C ILE A 20 7.85 -0.50 3.39
N SER A 21 9.13 -0.66 3.03
CA SER A 21 9.90 0.38 2.33
C SER A 21 9.55 0.38 0.84
N PRO A 22 9.77 1.51 0.13
CA PRO A 22 9.53 1.62 -1.30
C PRO A 22 10.26 0.53 -2.12
N GLU A 23 11.51 0.24 -1.80
CA GLU A 23 12.35 -0.74 -2.51
C GLU A 23 11.82 -2.15 -2.30
N LYS A 24 11.53 -2.50 -1.04
CA LYS A 24 11.01 -3.83 -0.69
C LYS A 24 9.62 -4.05 -1.28
N PHE A 25 8.80 -3.00 -1.36
CA PHE A 25 7.50 -3.04 -2.02
C PHE A 25 7.64 -3.43 -3.49
N LEU A 26 8.57 -2.79 -4.23
CA LEU A 26 8.78 -3.07 -5.65
C LEU A 26 9.34 -4.49 -5.93
N GLU A 27 10.03 -5.07 -4.95
CA GLU A 27 10.55 -6.44 -5.02
C GLU A 27 9.52 -7.49 -4.57
N SER A 28 8.43 -7.07 -3.91
CA SER A 28 7.44 -7.98 -3.35
C SER A 28 6.61 -8.65 -4.44
N GLN A 29 6.28 -9.91 -4.21
CA GLN A 29 5.35 -10.68 -5.04
C GLN A 29 4.05 -10.87 -4.29
N ASN A 30 2.94 -11.05 -5.02
CA ASN A 30 1.62 -11.30 -4.44
C ASN A 30 1.13 -10.19 -3.48
N VAL A 31 1.31 -8.93 -3.90
CA VAL A 31 0.87 -7.74 -3.15
C VAL A 31 -0.14 -6.94 -3.95
N LEU A 32 -1.05 -6.27 -3.25
CA LEU A 32 -1.93 -5.25 -3.81
C LEU A 32 -1.42 -3.86 -3.38
N PHE A 33 -1.19 -2.96 -4.32
CA PHE A 33 -1.02 -1.55 -4.05
C PHE A 33 -2.39 -0.87 -3.92
N LEU A 34 -2.77 -0.52 -2.69
CA LEU A 34 -4.02 0.16 -2.38
C LEU A 34 -3.77 1.65 -2.19
N ASP A 35 -4.12 2.44 -3.20
CA ASP A 35 -4.06 3.91 -3.15
C ASP A 35 -5.33 4.44 -2.48
N VAL A 36 -5.20 5.01 -1.29
CA VAL A 36 -6.34 5.57 -0.52
C VAL A 36 -6.50 7.08 -0.66
N ARG A 37 -5.85 7.67 -1.67
CA ARG A 37 -6.00 9.08 -2.01
C ARG A 37 -7.34 9.36 -2.71
N ASP A 38 -7.72 10.63 -2.68
CA ASP A 38 -8.92 11.12 -3.35
C ASP A 38 -8.78 11.01 -4.89
N LYS A 39 -9.93 10.91 -5.58
CA LYS A 39 -9.96 10.80 -7.04
C LYS A 39 -9.26 11.98 -7.73
N ASN A 40 -9.32 13.20 -7.18
CA ASN A 40 -8.65 14.35 -7.75
C ASN A 40 -7.11 14.26 -7.63
N GLU A 41 -6.59 13.64 -6.57
CA GLU A 41 -5.15 13.38 -6.45
C GLU A 41 -4.68 12.35 -7.49
N LEU A 42 -5.53 11.38 -7.82
CA LEU A 42 -5.21 10.40 -8.87
C LEU A 42 -5.21 10.99 -10.27
N ILE A 43 -6.10 11.95 -10.54
CA ILE A 43 -6.13 12.67 -11.82
C ILE A 43 -4.81 13.44 -12.03
N THR A 44 -4.25 14.00 -10.96
CA THR A 44 -2.99 14.77 -11.04
C THR A 44 -1.76 13.88 -11.06
N LEU A 45 -1.75 12.79 -10.28
CA LEU A 45 -0.63 11.86 -10.20
C LEU A 45 -1.10 10.45 -9.88
N ARG A 46 -1.03 9.57 -10.87
CA ARG A 46 -1.36 8.15 -10.74
C ARG A 46 -0.11 7.27 -10.82
N PHE A 47 -0.08 6.26 -9.97
CA PHE A 47 0.92 5.19 -10.02
C PHE A 47 0.27 3.89 -10.49
N ASP A 48 0.90 3.22 -11.46
CA ASP A 48 0.53 1.90 -11.94
C ASP A 48 1.77 1.02 -11.92
N PHE A 49 1.72 -0.07 -11.14
CA PHE A 49 2.84 -1.00 -10.95
C PHE A 49 2.66 -2.31 -11.72
N LYS A 50 1.72 -2.38 -12.67
CA LYS A 50 1.49 -3.58 -13.50
C LYS A 50 2.74 -4.05 -14.24
N LEU A 51 3.65 -3.15 -14.60
CA LEU A 51 4.93 -3.52 -15.20
C LEU A 51 5.81 -4.34 -14.24
N PHE A 52 5.68 -4.12 -12.93
CA PHE A 52 6.38 -4.83 -11.87
C PHE A 52 5.60 -6.05 -11.34
N GLY A 53 4.48 -6.42 -11.97
CA GLY A 53 3.64 -7.55 -11.55
C GLY A 53 2.83 -7.28 -10.29
N ILE A 54 2.62 -6.01 -9.93
CA ILE A 54 1.86 -5.59 -8.76
C ILE A 54 0.53 -5.01 -9.24
N ASP A 55 -0.57 -5.52 -8.68
CA ASP A 55 -1.90 -4.96 -8.94
C ASP A 55 -2.06 -3.63 -8.19
N SER A 56 -2.73 -2.66 -8.83
CA SER A 56 -3.05 -1.37 -8.24
C SER A 56 -4.56 -1.18 -8.17
N LEU A 57 -5.07 -0.79 -7.00
CA LEU A 57 -6.48 -0.45 -6.78
C LEU A 57 -6.57 0.89 -6.05
N ASN A 58 -7.54 1.72 -6.46
CA ASN A 58 -7.86 2.95 -5.75
C ASN A 58 -9.21 2.84 -5.06
N ILE A 59 -9.18 3.07 -3.74
CA ILE A 59 -10.37 3.22 -2.92
C ILE A 59 -10.10 4.42 -1.99
N PRO A 60 -10.69 5.61 -2.26
CA PRO A 60 -10.62 6.74 -1.35
C PRO A 60 -10.97 6.33 0.08
N ILE A 61 -10.29 6.93 1.06
CA ILE A 61 -10.37 6.47 2.46
C ILE A 61 -11.80 6.44 3.02
N GLU A 62 -12.65 7.37 2.59
CA GLU A 62 -14.06 7.48 2.95
C GLU A 62 -14.93 6.39 2.31
N GLU A 63 -14.54 5.84 1.16
CA GLU A 63 -15.24 4.73 0.48
C GLU A 63 -14.77 3.35 0.97
N LEU A 64 -13.63 3.28 1.68
CA LEU A 64 -13.01 2.03 2.10
C LEU A 64 -13.93 1.11 2.93
N PRO A 65 -14.75 1.62 3.87
CA PRO A 65 -15.67 0.76 4.62
C PRO A 65 -16.72 0.06 3.77
N ASP A 66 -17.15 0.69 2.67
CA ASP A 66 -18.24 0.22 1.82
C ASP A 66 -17.73 -0.69 0.68
N ARG A 67 -16.42 -0.68 0.42
CA ARG A 67 -15.77 -1.38 -0.70
C ARG A 67 -14.82 -2.50 -0.26
N LEU A 68 -15.01 -3.03 0.96
CA LEU A 68 -14.18 -4.11 1.49
C LEU A 68 -14.19 -5.38 0.65
N GLU A 69 -15.29 -5.66 -0.04
CA GLU A 69 -15.47 -6.86 -0.87
C GLU A 69 -14.58 -6.85 -2.14
N GLU A 70 -14.08 -5.68 -2.55
CA GLU A 70 -13.14 -5.56 -3.66
C GLU A 70 -11.71 -5.94 -3.28
N LEU A 71 -11.43 -6.05 -1.98
CA LEU A 71 -10.09 -6.34 -1.48
C LEU A 71 -9.78 -7.84 -1.50
N PRO A 72 -8.61 -8.24 -2.03
CA PRO A 72 -8.19 -9.63 -2.03
C PRO A 72 -7.91 -10.10 -0.59
N THR A 73 -8.25 -11.37 -0.33
CA THR A 73 -7.97 -12.03 0.96
C THR A 73 -6.72 -12.92 0.89
N ASP A 74 -6.17 -13.12 -0.30
CA ASP A 74 -5.01 -13.96 -0.61
C ASP A 74 -3.72 -13.16 -0.88
N LYS A 75 -3.77 -11.82 -0.77
CA LYS A 75 -2.65 -10.91 -1.03
C LYS A 75 -2.38 -10.00 0.16
N THR A 76 -1.11 -9.61 0.34
CA THR A 76 -0.78 -8.52 1.27
C THR A 76 -1.22 -7.18 0.68
N ILE A 77 -2.05 -6.45 1.40
CA ILE A 77 -2.55 -5.12 1.00
C ILE A 77 -1.59 -4.04 1.49
N VAL A 78 -0.97 -3.33 0.56
CA VAL A 78 -0.03 -2.24 0.83
C VAL A 78 -0.73 -0.90 0.64
N CYS A 79 -1.09 -0.25 1.74
CA CYS A 79 -1.81 1.02 1.73
C CYS A 79 -0.85 2.19 1.46
N PHE A 80 -1.21 3.06 0.52
CA PHE A 80 -0.46 4.26 0.18
C PHE A 80 -1.31 5.53 0.25
N CYS A 81 -0.71 6.59 0.77
CA CYS A 81 -1.15 7.96 0.53
C CYS A 81 0.07 8.89 0.50
N SER A 82 -0.13 10.12 0.05
CA SER A 82 0.96 11.10 -0.17
C SER A 82 1.70 11.51 1.11
N SER A 83 1.03 11.54 2.26
CA SER A 83 1.57 12.08 3.53
C SER A 83 1.67 11.05 4.67
N GLY A 84 1.30 9.79 4.42
CA GLY A 84 1.28 8.72 5.42
C GLY A 84 0.04 8.67 6.33
N THR A 85 -0.68 9.78 6.56
CA THR A 85 -1.80 9.80 7.52
C THR A 85 -2.95 8.86 7.12
N ARG A 86 -3.44 8.99 5.88
CA ARG A 86 -4.56 8.16 5.38
C ARG A 86 -4.20 6.69 5.22
N SER A 87 -2.95 6.39 4.85
CA SER A 87 -2.49 5.00 4.79
C SER A 87 -2.40 4.39 6.19
N ALA A 88 -2.09 5.17 7.23
CA ALA A 88 -2.15 4.73 8.62
C ALA A 88 -3.58 4.32 9.02
N TRP A 89 -4.55 5.17 8.69
CA TRP A 89 -5.97 4.91 9.00
C TRP A 89 -6.48 3.68 8.26
N ALA A 90 -6.18 3.58 6.96
CA ALA A 90 -6.52 2.41 6.15
C ALA A 90 -5.90 1.13 6.72
N TYR A 91 -4.60 1.18 7.06
CA TYR A 91 -3.90 0.07 7.68
C TYR A 91 -4.58 -0.38 8.99
N ILE A 92 -4.83 0.53 9.93
CA ILE A 92 -5.48 0.18 11.21
C ILE A 92 -6.87 -0.40 10.97
N TYR A 93 -7.63 0.18 10.04
CA TYR A 93 -8.96 -0.28 9.70
C TYR A 93 -8.93 -1.71 9.16
N LEU A 94 -8.15 -1.95 8.11
CA LEU A 94 -8.02 -3.25 7.44
C LEU A 94 -7.42 -4.32 8.36
N PHE A 95 -6.40 -3.97 9.14
CA PHE A 95 -5.83 -4.86 10.15
C PHE A 95 -6.89 -5.26 11.17
N SER A 96 -7.76 -4.32 11.59
CA SER A 96 -8.87 -4.63 12.50
C SER A 96 -9.98 -5.49 11.89
N LYS A 97 -10.01 -5.62 10.56
CA LYS A 97 -10.90 -6.51 9.80
C LYS A 97 -10.26 -7.86 9.46
N GLY A 98 -8.99 -8.06 9.81
CA GLY A 98 -8.29 -9.33 9.63
C GLY A 98 -7.54 -9.48 8.30
N PHE A 99 -7.39 -8.41 7.52
CA PHE A 99 -6.56 -8.42 6.32
C PHE A 99 -5.06 -8.45 6.67
N ASP A 100 -4.26 -9.15 5.87
CA ASP A 100 -2.81 -8.96 5.87
C ASP A 100 -2.49 -7.62 5.18
N THR A 101 -2.13 -6.62 5.98
CA THR A 101 -1.95 -5.25 5.49
C THR A 101 -0.70 -4.62 6.05
N LYS A 102 -0.11 -3.70 5.27
CA LYS A 102 1.02 -2.85 5.64
C LYS A 102 0.77 -1.47 5.05
N TRP A 103 1.23 -0.41 5.71
CA TRP A 103 1.35 0.88 5.03
C TRP A 103 2.71 1.02 4.33
N LEU A 104 2.71 1.70 3.19
CA LEU A 104 3.92 2.04 2.45
C LEU A 104 4.53 3.30 3.06
N ALA A 105 5.76 3.19 3.58
CA ALA A 105 6.49 4.32 4.13
C ALA A 105 7.16 5.11 2.99
N ALA A 106 6.35 5.80 2.19
CA ALA A 106 6.78 6.52 0.99
C ALA A 106 5.96 7.80 0.77
N SER A 107 6.60 8.84 0.26
CA SER A 107 5.94 10.01 -0.34
C SER A 107 5.74 9.82 -1.85
N ASN A 108 5.11 10.79 -2.51
CA ASN A 108 5.01 10.80 -3.98
C ASN A 108 6.39 10.82 -4.66
N GLU A 109 7.34 11.56 -4.08
CA GLU A 109 8.72 11.68 -4.56
C GLU A 109 9.46 10.34 -4.44
N ASP A 110 9.28 9.63 -3.32
CA ASP A 110 9.88 8.31 -3.10
C ASP A 110 9.39 7.31 -4.15
N ILE A 111 8.08 7.29 -4.41
CA ILE A 111 7.52 6.45 -5.47
C ILE A 111 8.04 6.86 -6.85
N GLY A 112 8.10 8.16 -7.14
CA GLY A 112 8.68 8.67 -8.39
C GLY A 112 10.14 8.24 -8.57
N ALA A 113 10.92 8.19 -7.49
CA ALA A 113 12.31 7.75 -7.51
C ALA A 113 12.47 6.26 -7.86
N LEU A 114 11.49 5.42 -7.52
CA LEU A 114 11.46 4.00 -7.91
C LEU A 114 11.23 3.81 -9.41
N LEU A 115 10.51 4.74 -10.04
CA LEU A 115 10.05 4.63 -11.43
C LEU A 115 11.04 5.26 -12.43
N LYS A 116 12.33 5.29 -12.09
CA LYS A 116 13.39 5.78 -13.00
C LYS A 116 13.61 4.83 -14.19
N PRO A 117 14.10 5.33 -15.35
CA PRO A 117 14.27 4.53 -16.57
C PRO A 117 15.04 3.21 -16.38
N GLY A 118 16.08 3.19 -15.54
CA GLY A 118 16.87 1.98 -15.29
C GLY A 118 16.06 0.86 -14.61
N ARG A 119 15.15 1.20 -13.70
CA ARG A 119 14.26 0.22 -13.03
C ARG A 119 13.18 -0.27 -13.99
N ILE A 120 12.60 0.64 -14.77
CA ILE A 120 11.60 0.33 -15.80
C ILE A 120 12.19 -0.63 -16.83
N LEU A 121 13.39 -0.36 -17.36
CA LEU A 121 14.05 -1.22 -18.35
C LEU A 121 14.35 -2.62 -17.78
N LYS A 122 14.65 -2.74 -16.49
CA LYS A 122 14.83 -4.05 -15.85
C LYS A 122 13.50 -4.81 -15.78
N ALA A 123 12.42 -4.12 -15.42
CA ALA A 123 11.09 -4.71 -15.32
C ALA A 123 10.53 -5.17 -16.68
N THR A 124 10.84 -4.47 -17.77
CA THR A 124 10.43 -4.91 -19.12
C THR A 124 11.14 -6.17 -19.59
N LYS A 125 12.37 -6.41 -19.13
CA LYS A 125 13.18 -7.59 -19.49
C LYS A 125 12.93 -8.83 -18.65
N ASN A 126 12.32 -8.66 -17.47
CA ASN A 126 12.03 -9.74 -16.53
C ASN A 126 10.62 -10.34 -16.73
N LYS A 127 9.97 -10.05 -17.86
CA LYS A 127 8.74 -10.70 -18.33
C LYS A 127 9.09 -11.85 -19.28
#